data_AF-A0A6A6EDC3-F1
#
_entry.id   AF-A0A6A6EDC3-F1
#
_cell.length_a   1.000
_cell.length_b   1.000
_cell.length_c   1.000
_cell.angle_alpha   90.00
_cell.angle_beta   90.00
_cell.angle_gamma   90.00
#
_symmetry.space_group_name_H-M   'P 1'
#
loop_
_entity.id
_entity.type
_entity.pdbx_description
1 polymer ?
#
loop_
_entity_poly.entity_id
_entity_poly.type
_entity_poly.pdbx_seq_one_letter_code
_entity_poly.pdbx_strand_id
1 'polypeptide(L)'
;PPPSSAIPSRQDDDFISRGSLDKIRQICARPASRAALAGLGGVGKSQIAIEYSYQVRDESPDTLVFWVHAGTQARFEEGYRRVAEATKMDGWDNPK
;
A
#
# COMPACT_ATOMS: atom_id res chain seq x y z
N PRO A 1 17.22 0.94 2.09
CA PRO A 1 16.63 -0.42 2.17
C PRO A 1 16.32 -0.95 0.75
N PRO A 2 16.60 -2.23 0.44
CA PRO A 2 16.13 -2.82 -0.81
C PRO A 2 14.59 -2.78 -0.85
N PRO A 3 13.96 -2.65 -2.03
CA PRO A 3 12.51 -2.54 -2.16
C PRO A 3 11.81 -3.83 -1.69
N SER A 4 11.42 -3.86 -0.41
CA SER A 4 10.66 -4.95 0.19
C SER A 4 9.16 -4.64 0.10
N SER A 5 8.39 -5.58 -0.43
CA SER A 5 6.93 -5.48 -0.47
C SER A 5 6.33 -6.00 0.83
N ALA A 6 5.60 -5.15 1.55
CA ALA A 6 4.80 -5.55 2.71
C ALA A 6 3.36 -5.96 2.34
N ILE A 7 3.09 -6.19 1.04
CA ILE A 7 1.74 -6.50 0.54
C ILE A 7 1.27 -7.84 1.15
N PRO A 8 0.04 -7.91 1.71
CA PRO A 8 -0.42 -9.05 2.49
C PRO A 8 -0.72 -10.30 1.64
N SER A 9 -0.85 -10.15 0.32
CA SER A 9 -1.24 -11.20 -0.60
C SER A 9 -0.39 -11.18 -1.87
N ARG A 10 -0.29 -12.34 -2.52
CA ARG A 10 0.27 -12.46 -3.88
C ARG A 10 -0.58 -11.68 -4.88
N GLN A 11 0.05 -11.26 -5.97
CA GLN A 11 -0.66 -10.74 -7.13
C GLN A 11 -1.59 -11.83 -7.67
N ASP A 12 -2.74 -11.42 -8.17
CA ASP A 12 -3.73 -12.30 -8.75
C ASP A 12 -3.60 -12.26 -10.27
N ASP A 13 -3.05 -13.32 -10.85
CA ASP A 13 -2.83 -13.41 -12.31
C ASP A 13 -4.14 -13.41 -13.11
N ASP A 14 -5.27 -13.76 -12.46
CA ASP A 14 -6.61 -13.75 -13.05
C ASP A 14 -7.38 -12.44 -12.78
N PHE A 15 -6.70 -11.39 -12.27
CA PHE A 15 -7.34 -10.12 -11.97
C PHE A 15 -7.92 -9.45 -13.22
N ILE A 16 -9.24 -9.31 -13.25
CA ILE A 16 -9.93 -8.54 -14.29
C ILE A 16 -9.86 -7.05 -13.95
N SER A 17 -9.20 -6.27 -14.82
CA SER A 17 -9.10 -4.81 -14.66
C SER A 17 -10.49 -4.15 -14.55
N ARG A 18 -10.60 -3.19 -13.62
CA ARG A 18 -11.80 -2.42 -13.35
C ARG A 18 -11.49 -0.95 -13.55
N GLY A 19 -12.44 -0.16 -14.07
CA GLY A 19 -12.24 1.29 -14.23
C GLY A 19 -11.89 2.04 -12.94
N SER A 20 -12.11 1.43 -11.76
CA SER A 20 -11.62 1.96 -10.48
C SER A 20 -10.09 1.96 -10.37
N LEU A 21 -9.40 0.98 -10.97
CA LEU A 21 -7.94 0.91 -10.98
C LEU A 21 -7.34 2.08 -11.76
N ASP A 22 -7.87 2.34 -12.97
CA ASP A 22 -7.46 3.48 -13.79
C ASP A 22 -7.66 4.82 -13.08
N LYS A 23 -8.78 4.97 -12.36
CA LYS A 23 -9.05 6.16 -11.55
C LYS A 23 -8.03 6.36 -10.43
N ILE A 24 -7.67 5.27 -9.73
CA ILE A 24 -6.61 5.35 -8.70
C ILE A 24 -5.29 5.78 -9.32
N ARG A 25 -4.90 5.18 -10.46
CA ARG A 25 -3.68 5.57 -11.18
C ARG A 25 -3.68 7.05 -11.53
N GLN A 26 -4.79 7.57 -12.07
CA GLN A 26 -4.92 8.99 -12.40
C GLN A 26 -4.82 9.92 -11.19
N ILE A 27 -5.47 9.56 -10.07
CA ILE A 27 -5.38 10.34 -8.83
C ILE A 27 -3.96 10.32 -8.28
N CYS A 28 -3.35 9.12 -8.26
CA CYS A 28 -2.05 8.87 -7.65
C CYS A 28 -0.87 9.34 -8.51
N ALA A 29 -1.09 9.74 -9.77
CA ALA A 29 -0.06 10.32 -10.64
C ALA A 29 0.51 11.65 -10.11
N ARG A 30 -0.16 12.32 -9.17
CA ARG A 30 0.32 13.56 -8.56
C ARG A 30 1.12 13.28 -7.28
N PRO A 31 2.22 13.99 -7.02
CA PRO A 31 2.95 13.89 -5.76
C PRO A 31 2.04 14.15 -4.55
N ALA A 32 2.23 13.39 -3.46
CA ALA A 32 1.48 13.51 -2.20
C ALA A 32 -0.06 13.40 -2.31
N SER A 33 -0.55 12.83 -3.42
CA SER A 33 -1.96 12.55 -3.64
C SER A 33 -2.51 11.48 -2.70
N ARG A 34 -3.84 11.46 -2.54
CA ARG A 34 -4.54 10.50 -1.69
C ARG A 34 -5.80 10.04 -2.41
N ALA A 35 -5.99 8.73 -2.48
CA ALA A 35 -7.18 8.11 -3.02
C ALA A 35 -7.86 7.25 -1.94
N ALA A 36 -9.19 7.17 -1.99
CA ALA A 36 -9.97 6.29 -1.13
C ALA A 36 -10.83 5.35 -1.99
N LEU A 37 -10.78 4.06 -1.68
CA LEU A 37 -11.68 3.05 -2.22
C LEU A 37 -12.85 2.84 -1.24
N ALA A 38 -14.05 3.23 -1.64
CA ALA A 38 -15.27 3.08 -0.82
C ALA A 38 -16.29 2.16 -1.50
N GLY A 39 -17.06 1.41 -0.70
CA GLY A 39 -18.07 0.48 -1.19
C GLY A 39 -18.36 -0.64 -0.19
N LEU A 40 -19.39 -1.44 -0.49
CA LEU A 40 -19.86 -2.53 0.37
C LEU A 40 -18.76 -3.55 0.70
N GLY A 41 -18.98 -4.34 1.76
CA GLY A 41 -18.11 -5.49 2.06
C GLY A 41 -18.05 -6.47 0.90
N GLY A 42 -16.89 -7.09 0.66
CA GLY A 42 -16.74 -8.13 -0.37
C GLY A 42 -16.60 -7.66 -1.82
N VAL A 43 -16.77 -6.36 -2.14
CA VAL A 43 -16.70 -5.86 -3.53
C VAL A 43 -15.29 -5.82 -4.16
N GLY A 44 -14.26 -6.31 -3.44
CA GLY A 44 -12.89 -6.39 -3.96
C GLY A 44 -12.02 -5.14 -3.77
N LYS A 45 -12.36 -4.22 -2.87
CA LYS A 45 -11.58 -2.99 -2.64
C LYS A 45 -10.09 -3.26 -2.34
N SER A 46 -9.82 -4.19 -1.43
CA SER A 46 -8.44 -4.55 -1.08
C SER A 46 -7.69 -5.17 -2.25
N GLN A 47 -8.37 -5.95 -3.10
CA GLN A 47 -7.76 -6.57 -4.29
C GLN A 47 -7.35 -5.51 -5.31
N ILE A 48 -8.16 -4.46 -5.51
CA ILE A 48 -7.79 -3.32 -6.38
C ILE A 48 -6.55 -2.59 -5.83
N ALA A 49 -6.48 -2.37 -4.51
CA ALA A 49 -5.32 -1.72 -3.88
C ALA A 49 -4.05 -2.59 -4.01
N ILE A 50 -4.19 -3.90 -3.87
CA ILE A 50 -3.10 -4.88 -4.06
C ILE A 50 -2.62 -4.83 -5.51
N GLU A 51 -3.52 -4.92 -6.49
CA GLU A 51 -3.14 -4.86 -7.91
C GLU A 51 -2.42 -3.55 -8.25
N TYR A 52 -2.96 -2.42 -7.79
CA TYR A 52 -2.32 -1.12 -7.97
C TYR A 52 -0.89 -1.10 -7.40
N SER A 53 -0.66 -1.71 -6.23
CA SER A 53 0.68 -1.76 -5.65
C SER A 53 1.67 -2.64 -6.42
N TYR A 54 1.23 -3.72 -7.06
CA TYR A 54 2.10 -4.50 -7.94
C TYR A 54 2.47 -3.69 -9.19
N GLN A 55 1.50 -3.03 -9.82
CA GLN A 55 1.75 -2.17 -10.98
C GLN A 55 2.74 -1.03 -10.70
N VAL A 56 2.62 -0.38 -9.53
CA VAL A 56 3.58 0.66 -9.11
C VAL A 56 5.00 0.11 -8.99
N ARG A 57 5.17 -1.12 -8.49
CA ARG A 57 6.49 -1.74 -8.34
C ARG A 57 7.06 -2.20 -9.68
N ASP A 58 6.22 -2.66 -10.60
CA ASP A 58 6.66 -3.04 -11.94
C ASP A 58 7.09 -1.81 -12.77
N GLU A 59 6.33 -0.70 -12.66
CA GLU A 59 6.62 0.55 -13.36
C GLU A 59 7.78 1.33 -12.74
N SER A 60 8.01 1.17 -11.44
CA SER A 60 9.05 1.90 -10.70
C SER A 60 9.59 1.03 -9.57
N PRO A 61 10.54 0.12 -9.87
CA PRO A 61 11.08 -0.86 -8.92
C PRO A 61 11.69 -0.26 -7.64
N ASP A 62 12.15 1.00 -7.71
CA ASP A 62 12.71 1.74 -6.57
C ASP A 62 11.64 2.29 -5.61
N THR A 63 10.35 2.19 -5.98
CA THR A 63 9.25 2.69 -5.15
C THR A 63 8.98 1.74 -3.98
N LEU A 64 9.06 2.27 -2.76
CA LEU A 64 8.69 1.55 -1.55
C LEU A 64 7.17 1.56 -1.37
N VAL A 65 6.58 0.36 -1.24
CA VAL A 65 5.16 0.20 -0.94
C VAL A 65 4.99 -0.44 0.43
N PHE A 66 4.26 0.25 1.31
CA PHE A 66 3.94 -0.21 2.64
C PHE A 66 2.44 -0.50 2.79
N TRP A 67 2.11 -1.61 3.44
CA TRP A 67 0.75 -1.99 3.77
C TRP A 67 0.52 -1.91 5.28
N VAL A 68 -0.46 -1.11 5.71
CA VAL A 68 -0.77 -0.90 7.12
C VAL A 68 -2.20 -1.34 7.42
N HIS A 69 -2.35 -2.27 8.37
CA HIS A 69 -3.66 -2.71 8.84
C HIS A 69 -4.23 -1.73 9.88
N ALA A 70 -5.20 -0.93 9.49
CA ALA A 70 -5.84 0.07 10.35
C ALA A 70 -7.09 -0.45 11.11
N GLY A 71 -7.25 -1.77 11.25
CA GLY A 71 -8.46 -2.36 11.87
C GLY A 71 -8.58 -2.13 13.38
N THR A 72 -7.46 -1.87 14.07
CA THR A 72 -7.40 -1.48 15.48
C THR A 72 -6.26 -0.48 15.66
N GLN A 73 -6.31 0.33 16.73
CA GLN A 73 -5.23 1.26 17.05
C GLN A 73 -3.88 0.54 17.21
N ALA A 74 -3.85 -0.59 17.93
CA ALA A 74 -2.64 -1.37 18.13
C ALA A 74 -2.01 -1.86 16.80
N ARG A 75 -2.82 -2.37 15.86
CA ARG A 75 -2.32 -2.82 14.55
C ARG A 75 -1.87 -1.65 13.67
N PHE A 76 -2.53 -0.51 13.79
CA PHE A 76 -2.15 0.71 13.07
C PHE A 76 -0.78 1.22 13.54
N GLU A 77 -0.60 1.35 14.85
CA GLU A 77 0.67 1.78 15.47
C GLU A 77 1.82 0.81 15.15
N GLU A 78 1.57 -0.50 15.27
CA GLU A 78 2.55 -1.52 14.89
C GLU A 78 2.94 -1.41 13.41
N GLY A 79 1.97 -1.20 12.52
CA GLY A 79 2.22 -1.02 11.09
C GLY A 79 3.13 0.16 10.80
N TYR A 80 2.88 1.33 11.40
CA TYR A 80 3.74 2.50 11.23
C TYR A 80 5.12 2.33 11.87
N ARG A 81 5.23 1.61 12.99
CA ARG A 81 6.53 1.28 13.59
C ARG A 81 7.37 0.45 12.61
N ARG A 82 6.77 -0.55 11.95
CA ARG A 82 7.44 -1.35 10.91
C ARG A 82 7.88 -0.50 9.72
N VAL A 83 7.07 0.48 9.31
CA VAL A 83 7.46 1.44 8.25
C VAL A 83 8.69 2.23 8.67
N ALA A 84 8.69 2.81 9.86
CA ALA A 84 9.83 3.59 10.38
C ALA A 84 11.11 2.75 10.51
N GLU A 85 10.99 1.51 10.98
CA GLU A 85 12.11 0.56 11.06
C GLU A 85 12.67 0.19 9.68
N ALA A 86 11.79 -0.04 8.70
CA ALA A 86 12.17 -0.41 7.34
C ALA A 86 12.88 0.74 6.60
N THR A 87 12.44 1.98 6.83
CA THR A 87 13.04 3.18 6.24
C THR A 87 14.25 3.70 7.00
N LYS A 88 14.51 3.19 8.22
CA LYS A 88 15.53 3.71 9.15
C LYS A 88 15.37 5.22 9.38
N MET A 89 14.13 5.69 9.47
CA MET A 89 13.82 7.09 9.74
C MET A 89 14.38 7.53 11.08
N ASP A 90 14.96 8.73 11.15
CA ASP A 90 15.56 9.25 12.36
C ASP A 90 14.64 9.09 13.58
N GLY A 91 15.17 8.48 14.65
CA GLY A 91 14.45 8.22 15.89
C GLY A 91 13.55 6.97 15.90
N TRP A 92 13.58 6.12 14.86
CA TRP A 92 12.79 4.88 14.80
C TRP A 92 13.10 3.88 15.93
N ASP A 93 14.33 3.87 16.43
CA ASP A 93 14.86 2.99 17.48
C ASP A 93 14.93 3.66 18.85
N ASN A 94 14.44 4.90 18.99
CA ASN A 94 14.53 5.64 20.24
C ASN A 94 13.32 5.31 21.15
N PRO A 95 13.53 4.61 22.28
CA PRO A 95 12.48 4.40 23.26
C PRO A 95 12.33 5.70 24.06
N LYS A 96 11.40 6.56 23.65
CA LYS A 96 10.92 7.61 24.56
C LYS A 96 10.04 7.02 25.64
#